data_AF-A0A123TQE7-F1
#
_entry.id   AF-A0A123TQE7-F1
#
_cell.length_a   1.000
_cell.length_b   1.000
_cell.length_c   1.000
_cell.angle_alpha   90.00
_cell.angle_beta   90.00
_cell.angle_gamma   90.00
#
_symmetry.space_group_name_H-M   'P 1'
#
loop_
_entity.id
_entity.type
_entity.pdbx_description
1 polymer ?
#
loop_
_entity_poly.entity_id
_entity_poly.type
_entity_poly.pdbx_seq_one_letter_code
_entity_poly.pdbx_strand_id
1 'polypeptide(L)'
;MNNSEKMLVCLDQQDLDKADKYFKRALVQDDSETLLSLAAYLEGIGFFPQARQIYEQVKEEFPEVLINLAQIAFEDGLVEESFGYLEEISEDSSVYVEALLVKADLYQAEGLSDVAREKLLEASHLSDEPIILFGLAELDMELELFNEAISYYAQLDNREIYELTGVSTYQRIGIAYASLGKFEAAIEFLEKAVELEYDDQTVFELAALLFEREEYQKANLYFKQLDTINPDFEGYEYAYAQSLHAEHKIDDALAMTQKGLAKNDFDANLLLQASQYAYELHDEAGAEDYLLRAKEVADDSNELALRLSNLYLEQERFEEVVALFDEEVDNVLARWNMAKAYQALERDDEAIALYDELAGELAENPEFLADYVAVLRQLGRLDEAKEQASRYIQLVPDDLAMQEFLNEE
;
A
#
# COMPACT_ATOMS: atom_id res chain seq x y z
N MET A 1 -8.30 52.62 -23.77
CA MET A 1 -7.32 51.91 -22.95
C MET A 1 -7.31 52.52 -21.56
N ASN A 2 -7.95 51.84 -20.60
CA ASN A 2 -7.91 52.20 -19.17
C ASN A 2 -6.49 51.92 -18.62
N ASN A 3 -6.25 52.09 -17.32
CA ASN A 3 -4.92 51.85 -16.76
C ASN A 3 -4.65 50.35 -16.56
N SER A 4 -5.67 49.54 -16.27
CA SER A 4 -5.59 48.08 -16.21
C SER A 4 -5.10 47.47 -17.52
N GLU A 5 -5.71 47.81 -18.65
CA GLU A 5 -5.29 47.36 -19.98
C GLU A 5 -3.86 47.82 -20.32
N LYS A 6 -3.47 49.04 -19.91
CA LYS A 6 -2.09 49.53 -20.11
C LYS A 6 -1.08 48.77 -19.26
N MET A 7 -1.44 48.41 -18.03
CA MET A 7 -0.62 47.56 -17.17
C MET A 7 -0.40 46.20 -17.84
N LEU A 8 -1.46 45.55 -18.32
CA LEU A 8 -1.37 44.25 -18.99
C LEU A 8 -0.50 44.29 -20.24
N VAL A 9 -0.63 45.34 -21.06
CA VAL A 9 0.27 45.56 -22.21
C VAL A 9 1.74 45.70 -21.79
N CYS A 10 2.00 46.35 -20.65
CA CYS A 10 3.37 46.47 -20.14
C CYS A 10 3.90 45.13 -19.60
N LEU A 11 3.05 44.32 -18.96
CA LEU A 11 3.41 42.96 -18.52
C LEU A 11 3.77 42.06 -19.72
N ASP A 12 2.98 42.09 -20.79
CA ASP A 12 3.26 41.36 -22.04
C ASP A 12 4.60 41.80 -22.66
N GLN A 13 4.94 43.08 -22.55
CA GLN A 13 6.22 43.64 -22.97
C GLN A 13 7.37 43.43 -21.98
N GLN A 14 7.12 42.77 -20.85
CA GLN A 14 8.07 42.57 -19.75
C GLN A 14 8.62 43.88 -19.14
N ASP A 15 7.91 44.99 -19.31
CA ASP A 15 8.26 46.30 -18.73
C ASP A 15 7.58 46.46 -17.37
N LEU A 16 8.16 45.80 -16.36
CA LEU A 16 7.60 45.74 -14.99
C LEU A 16 7.53 47.14 -14.34
N ASP A 17 8.48 48.02 -14.63
CA ASP A 17 8.50 49.39 -14.10
C ASP A 17 7.32 50.22 -14.62
N LYS A 18 6.93 50.05 -15.88
CA LYS A 18 5.72 50.69 -16.41
C LYS A 18 4.46 49.98 -15.96
N ALA A 19 4.47 48.66 -15.85
CA ALA A 19 3.33 47.89 -15.34
C ALA A 19 2.96 48.37 -13.93
N ASP A 20 3.91 48.49 -13.00
CA ASP A 20 3.67 49.01 -11.64
C ASP A 20 3.13 50.45 -11.64
N LYS A 21 3.63 51.32 -12.54
CA LYS A 21 3.10 52.69 -12.68
C LYS A 21 1.66 52.71 -13.15
N TYR A 22 1.28 51.84 -14.08
CA TYR A 22 -0.10 51.75 -14.56
C TYR A 22 -1.01 51.06 -13.53
N PHE A 23 -0.52 50.05 -12.81
CA PHE A 23 -1.21 49.42 -11.70
C PHE A 23 -1.62 50.43 -10.62
N LYS A 24 -0.67 51.23 -10.13
CA LYS A 24 -0.96 52.30 -9.15
C LYS A 24 -1.95 53.34 -9.64
N ARG A 25 -2.02 53.56 -10.95
CA ARG A 25 -3.03 54.45 -11.56
C ARG A 25 -4.39 53.76 -11.66
N ALA A 26 -4.42 52.48 -12.00
CA ALA A 26 -5.63 51.68 -12.07
C ALA A 26 -6.35 51.68 -10.72
N LEU A 27 -5.63 51.39 -9.63
CA LEU A 27 -6.19 51.40 -8.26
C LEU A 27 -6.90 52.71 -7.88
N VAL A 28 -6.55 53.83 -8.52
CA VAL A 28 -7.12 55.15 -8.19
C VAL A 28 -8.18 55.60 -9.21
N GLN A 29 -8.09 55.16 -10.46
CA GLN A 29 -8.81 55.78 -11.58
C GLN A 29 -9.76 54.85 -12.31
N ASP A 30 -9.51 53.54 -12.25
CA ASP A 30 -10.32 52.55 -12.94
C ASP A 30 -11.46 52.12 -12.01
N ASP A 31 -12.62 51.78 -12.58
CA ASP A 31 -13.79 51.33 -11.83
C ASP A 31 -13.63 49.92 -11.25
N SER A 32 -14.47 49.59 -10.28
CA SER A 32 -14.36 48.33 -9.53
C SER A 32 -14.54 47.08 -10.41
N GLU A 33 -15.40 47.10 -11.43
CA GLU A 33 -15.56 45.98 -12.38
C GLU A 33 -14.28 45.76 -13.22
N THR A 34 -13.68 46.85 -13.68
CA THR A 34 -12.40 46.83 -14.40
C THR A 34 -11.26 46.33 -13.51
N LEU A 35 -11.25 46.73 -12.24
CA LEU A 35 -10.28 46.27 -11.25
C LEU A 35 -10.47 44.79 -10.94
N LEU A 36 -11.70 44.32 -10.73
CA LEU A 36 -12.01 42.91 -10.50
C LEU A 36 -11.51 42.03 -11.66
N SER A 37 -11.77 42.45 -12.91
CA SER A 37 -11.27 41.75 -14.10
C SER A 37 -9.75 41.72 -14.18
N LEU A 38 -9.09 42.81 -13.76
CA LEU A 38 -7.63 42.86 -13.67
C LEU A 38 -7.11 41.91 -12.59
N ALA A 39 -7.73 41.87 -11.42
CA ALA A 39 -7.32 41.01 -10.31
C ALA A 39 -7.40 39.53 -10.67
N ALA A 40 -8.52 39.09 -11.24
CA ALA A 40 -8.70 37.71 -11.70
C ALA A 40 -7.65 37.32 -12.76
N TYR A 41 -7.33 38.23 -13.68
CA TYR A 41 -6.26 37.99 -14.65
C TYR A 41 -4.90 37.88 -13.97
N LEU A 42 -4.57 38.79 -13.04
CA LEU A 42 -3.29 38.80 -12.32
C LEU A 42 -3.10 37.56 -11.45
N GLU A 43 -4.15 37.11 -10.76
CA GLU A 43 -4.18 35.85 -10.02
C GLU A 43 -3.88 34.67 -10.95
N GLY A 44 -4.57 34.58 -12.09
CA GLY A 44 -4.37 33.51 -13.07
C GLY A 44 -2.96 33.44 -13.68
N ILE A 45 -2.17 34.51 -13.57
CA ILE A 45 -0.75 34.54 -14.00
C ILE A 45 0.24 34.59 -12.81
N GLY A 46 -0.23 34.39 -11.57
CA GLY A 46 0.60 34.29 -10.36
C GLY A 46 1.06 35.63 -9.77
N PHE A 47 0.47 36.77 -10.16
CA PHE A 47 0.73 38.09 -9.58
C PHE A 47 -0.14 38.33 -8.32
N PHE A 48 -0.06 37.39 -7.36
CA PHE A 48 -0.90 37.39 -6.15
C PHE A 48 -0.81 38.67 -5.32
N PRO A 49 0.35 39.32 -5.11
CA PRO A 49 0.40 40.56 -4.34
C PRO A 49 -0.44 41.69 -4.94
N GLN A 50 -0.44 41.82 -6.27
CA GLN A 50 -1.22 42.82 -6.97
C GLN A 50 -2.71 42.46 -7.03
N ALA A 51 -3.03 41.17 -7.24
CA ALA A 51 -4.40 40.66 -7.22
C ALA A 51 -5.03 40.90 -5.83
N ARG A 52 -4.35 40.48 -4.75
CA ARG A 52 -4.74 40.70 -3.36
C ARG A 52 -5.01 42.17 -3.06
N GLN A 53 -4.13 43.07 -3.50
CA GLN A 53 -4.32 44.51 -3.28
C GLN A 53 -5.59 45.03 -3.96
N ILE A 54 -5.93 44.52 -5.14
CA ILE A 54 -7.19 44.89 -5.79
C ILE A 54 -8.38 44.27 -5.06
N TYR A 55 -8.34 42.97 -4.74
CA TYR A 55 -9.43 42.29 -4.05
C TYR A 55 -9.78 42.97 -2.72
N GLU A 56 -8.77 43.35 -1.93
CA GLU A 56 -8.98 44.15 -0.70
C GLU A 56 -9.67 45.49 -0.93
N GLN A 57 -9.44 46.12 -2.09
CA GLN A 57 -10.07 47.38 -2.43
C GLN A 57 -11.53 47.22 -2.85
N VAL A 58 -11.88 46.09 -3.47
CA VAL A 58 -13.20 45.87 -4.07
C VAL A 58 -14.11 44.95 -3.25
N LYS A 59 -13.62 44.33 -2.17
CA LYS A 59 -14.36 43.32 -1.38
C LYS A 59 -15.69 43.78 -0.77
N GLU A 60 -15.84 45.07 -0.49
CA GLU A 60 -17.10 45.63 0.03
C GLU A 60 -18.19 45.68 -1.07
N GLU A 61 -17.78 45.82 -2.34
CA GLU A 61 -18.68 45.85 -3.50
C GLU A 61 -18.89 44.45 -4.10
N PHE A 62 -17.85 43.60 -4.03
CA PHE A 62 -17.84 42.22 -4.54
C PHE A 62 -17.39 41.25 -3.43
N PRO A 63 -18.29 40.84 -2.52
CA PRO A 63 -17.95 39.93 -1.42
C PRO A 63 -17.40 38.57 -1.88
N GLU A 64 -17.67 38.15 -3.13
CA GLU A 64 -17.11 36.93 -3.73
C GLU A 64 -15.58 36.89 -3.71
N VAL A 65 -14.91 38.05 -3.77
CA VAL A 65 -13.45 38.11 -3.77
C VAL A 65 -12.83 37.74 -2.42
N LEU A 66 -13.63 37.67 -1.35
CA LEU A 66 -13.18 37.16 -0.05
C LEU A 66 -12.72 35.70 -0.15
N ILE A 67 -13.30 34.92 -1.07
CA ILE A 67 -12.87 33.54 -1.34
C ILE A 67 -11.47 33.54 -1.98
N ASN A 68 -11.24 34.38 -3.00
CA ASN A 68 -9.91 34.52 -3.61
C ASN A 68 -8.88 35.02 -2.59
N LEU A 69 -9.24 36.00 -1.75
CA LEU A 69 -8.37 36.50 -0.68
C LEU A 69 -8.00 35.39 0.32
N ALA A 70 -8.96 34.55 0.68
CA ALA A 70 -8.73 33.41 1.57
C ALA A 70 -7.76 32.39 0.96
N GLN A 71 -7.96 32.03 -0.31
CA GLN A 71 -7.10 31.08 -1.02
C GLN A 71 -5.66 31.63 -1.15
N ILE A 72 -5.50 32.89 -1.57
CA ILE A 72 -4.18 33.55 -1.65
C ILE A 72 -3.49 33.57 -0.27
N ALA A 73 -4.23 33.93 0.79
CA ALA A 73 -3.67 33.95 2.13
C ALA A 73 -3.25 32.54 2.61
N PHE A 74 -4.01 31.51 2.25
CA PHE A 74 -3.66 30.13 2.58
C PHE A 74 -2.39 29.67 1.85
N GLU A 75 -2.26 29.97 0.55
CA GLU A 75 -1.04 29.69 -0.23
C GLU A 75 0.20 30.40 0.33
N ASP A 76 0.03 31.61 0.88
CA ASP A 76 1.08 32.36 1.57
C ASP A 76 1.40 31.81 2.99
N GLY A 77 0.70 30.76 3.45
CA GLY A 77 0.84 30.17 4.77
C GLY A 77 0.21 31.00 5.90
N LEU A 78 -0.65 31.95 5.55
CA LEU A 78 -1.34 32.86 6.48
C LEU A 78 -2.73 32.30 6.84
N VAL A 79 -2.73 31.14 7.51
CA VAL A 79 -3.94 30.36 7.81
C VAL A 79 -5.00 31.17 8.60
N GLU A 80 -4.59 31.90 9.64
CA GLU A 80 -5.52 32.73 10.43
C GLU A 80 -6.20 33.82 9.59
N GLU A 81 -5.44 34.43 8.67
CA GLU A 81 -5.96 35.48 7.79
C GLU A 81 -6.90 34.89 6.74
N SER A 82 -6.56 33.70 6.22
CA SER A 82 -7.40 32.96 5.28
C SER A 82 -8.78 32.68 5.85
N PHE A 83 -8.86 32.10 7.06
CA PHE A 83 -10.14 31.92 7.76
C PHE A 83 -10.81 33.26 8.07
N GLY A 84 -10.03 34.30 8.42
CA GLY A 84 -10.55 35.65 8.65
C GLY A 84 -11.40 36.17 7.48
N TYR A 85 -10.91 36.04 6.24
CA TYR A 85 -11.69 36.45 5.06
C TYR A 85 -12.98 35.64 4.87
N LEU A 86 -12.94 34.32 5.10
CA LEU A 86 -14.12 33.47 4.95
C LEU A 86 -15.17 33.69 6.06
N GLU A 87 -14.77 34.20 7.23
CA GLU A 87 -15.69 34.62 8.30
C GLU A 87 -16.37 35.98 8.03
N GLU A 88 -15.84 36.79 7.10
CA GLU A 88 -16.51 38.02 6.66
C GLU A 88 -17.72 37.72 5.73
N ILE A 89 -17.78 36.53 5.15
CA ILE A 89 -18.88 36.12 4.25
C ILE A 89 -20.12 35.73 5.07
N SER A 90 -21.20 36.49 4.90
CA SER A 90 -22.48 36.26 5.57
C SER A 90 -23.22 35.02 5.05
N GLU A 91 -23.96 34.33 5.92
CA GLU A 91 -24.85 33.21 5.59
C GLU A 91 -25.89 33.55 4.50
N ASP A 92 -26.31 34.80 4.40
CA ASP A 92 -27.27 35.28 3.38
C ASP A 92 -26.60 35.57 2.02
N SER A 93 -25.27 35.44 1.92
CA SER A 93 -24.51 35.71 0.70
C SER A 93 -24.76 34.65 -0.36
N SER A 94 -24.80 35.06 -1.63
CA SER A 94 -24.92 34.13 -2.76
C SER A 94 -23.72 33.19 -2.91
N VAL A 95 -22.57 33.54 -2.33
CA VAL A 95 -21.34 32.72 -2.33
C VAL A 95 -21.10 31.98 -1.01
N TYR A 96 -22.09 31.96 -0.10
CA TYR A 96 -21.91 31.33 1.21
C TYR A 96 -21.63 29.83 1.10
N VAL A 97 -22.31 29.12 0.19
CA VAL A 97 -22.06 27.70 -0.07
C VAL A 97 -20.63 27.48 -0.54
N GLU A 98 -20.16 28.28 -1.49
CA GLU A 98 -18.78 28.21 -2.00
C GLU A 98 -17.75 28.48 -0.87
N ALA A 99 -18.03 29.46 0.00
CA ALA A 99 -17.21 29.72 1.17
C ALA A 99 -17.15 28.54 2.14
N LEU A 100 -18.26 27.81 2.33
CA LEU A 100 -18.27 26.59 3.14
C LEU A 100 -17.41 25.47 2.54
N LEU A 101 -17.43 25.30 1.21
CA LEU A 101 -16.57 24.33 0.53
C LEU A 101 -15.09 24.68 0.74
N VAL A 102 -14.72 25.96 0.53
CA VAL A 102 -13.34 26.40 0.78
C VAL A 102 -12.95 26.28 2.25
N LYS A 103 -13.85 26.59 3.20
CA LYS A 103 -13.59 26.33 4.63
C LYS A 103 -13.33 24.84 4.88
N ALA A 104 -14.08 23.95 4.23
CA ALA A 104 -13.89 22.51 4.37
C ALA A 104 -12.51 22.06 3.87
N ASP A 105 -12.11 22.48 2.67
CA ASP A 105 -10.81 22.16 2.09
C ASP A 105 -9.66 22.65 2.98
N LEU A 106 -9.78 23.87 3.53
CA LEU A 106 -8.79 24.45 4.44
C LEU A 106 -8.71 23.68 5.76
N TYR A 107 -9.86 23.32 6.35
CA TYR A 107 -9.86 22.49 7.57
C TYR A 107 -9.26 21.11 7.33
N GLN A 108 -9.56 20.49 6.18
CA GLN A 108 -8.98 19.20 5.81
C GLN A 108 -7.46 19.29 5.65
N ALA A 109 -6.95 20.34 4.98
CA ALA A 109 -5.52 20.57 4.81
C ALA A 109 -4.78 20.79 6.14
N GLU A 110 -5.46 21.36 7.15
CA GLU A 110 -4.95 21.52 8.52
C GLU A 110 -5.14 20.26 9.39
N GLY A 111 -5.64 19.15 8.83
CA GLY A 111 -5.88 17.89 9.54
C GLY A 111 -7.09 17.91 10.47
N LEU A 112 -8.01 18.86 10.29
CA LEU A 112 -9.24 19.04 11.05
C LEU A 112 -10.44 18.47 10.28
N SER A 113 -10.33 17.22 9.84
CA SER A 113 -11.29 16.55 8.95
C SER A 113 -12.72 16.47 9.53
N ASP A 114 -12.88 16.37 10.86
CA ASP A 114 -14.22 16.45 11.50
C ASP A 114 -14.91 17.81 11.27
N VAL A 115 -14.15 18.91 11.36
CA VAL A 115 -14.67 20.27 11.18
C VAL A 115 -14.95 20.53 9.70
N ALA A 116 -14.06 20.04 8.81
CA ALA A 116 -14.29 20.08 7.37
C ALA A 116 -15.62 19.41 7.01
N ARG A 117 -15.89 18.25 7.64
CA ARG A 117 -17.13 17.49 7.44
C ARG A 117 -18.36 18.26 7.89
N GLU A 118 -18.30 18.93 9.03
CA GLU A 118 -19.40 19.80 9.49
C GLU A 118 -19.72 20.90 8.48
N LYS A 119 -18.70 21.49 7.85
CA LYS A 119 -18.89 22.53 6.82
C LYS A 119 -19.51 21.99 5.53
N LEU A 120 -19.09 20.82 5.09
CA LEU A 120 -19.72 20.16 3.94
C LEU A 120 -21.16 19.70 4.24
N LEU A 121 -21.45 19.27 5.47
CA LEU A 121 -22.83 18.95 5.89
C LEU A 121 -23.70 20.20 5.88
N GLU A 122 -23.20 21.32 6.39
CA GLU A 122 -23.87 22.62 6.32
C GLU A 122 -24.15 23.02 4.86
N ALA A 123 -23.15 22.91 3.99
CA ALA A 123 -23.29 23.18 2.56
C ALA A 123 -24.36 22.28 1.90
N SER A 124 -24.41 20.99 2.26
CA SER A 124 -25.38 20.01 1.72
C SER A 124 -26.83 20.29 2.12
N HIS A 125 -27.05 21.07 3.19
CA HIS A 125 -28.39 21.51 3.58
C HIS A 125 -28.86 22.75 2.82
N LEU A 126 -27.93 23.47 2.17
CA LEU A 126 -28.17 24.72 1.47
C LEU A 126 -28.19 24.54 -0.06
N SER A 127 -27.51 23.52 -0.57
CA SER A 127 -27.39 23.23 -1.99
C SER A 127 -27.44 21.72 -2.26
N ASP A 128 -28.10 21.34 -3.36
CA ASP A 128 -28.20 19.96 -3.85
C ASP A 128 -27.11 19.63 -4.89
N GLU A 129 -26.05 20.43 -4.98
CA GLU A 129 -24.97 20.22 -5.95
C GLU A 129 -24.24 18.89 -5.70
N PRO A 130 -24.11 18.02 -6.72
CA PRO A 130 -23.50 16.69 -6.57
C PRO A 130 -22.07 16.71 -6.00
N ILE A 131 -21.31 17.77 -6.30
CA ILE A 131 -19.93 17.91 -5.83
C ILE A 131 -19.83 18.02 -4.30
N ILE A 132 -20.87 18.52 -3.63
CA ILE A 132 -20.91 18.64 -2.17
C ILE A 132 -21.07 17.26 -1.53
N LEU A 133 -21.99 16.45 -2.06
CA LEU A 133 -22.17 15.06 -1.64
C LEU A 133 -20.94 14.21 -1.96
N PHE A 134 -20.28 14.47 -3.09
CA PHE A 134 -19.01 13.84 -3.43
C PHE A 134 -17.91 14.19 -2.41
N GLY A 135 -17.75 15.47 -2.07
CA GLY A 135 -16.80 15.92 -1.05
C GLY A 135 -17.06 15.29 0.31
N LEU A 136 -18.34 15.20 0.74
CA LEU A 136 -18.72 14.46 1.96
C LEU A 136 -18.29 13.00 1.89
N ALA A 137 -18.49 12.35 0.75
CA ALA A 137 -18.15 10.95 0.56
C ALA A 137 -16.63 10.71 0.60
N GLU A 138 -15.83 11.55 -0.07
CA GLU A 138 -14.36 11.45 -0.02
C GLU A 138 -13.83 11.69 1.40
N LEU A 139 -14.41 12.65 2.12
CA LEU A 139 -14.00 12.92 3.50
C LEU A 139 -14.42 11.80 4.46
N ASP A 140 -15.59 11.19 4.25
CA ASP A 140 -16.03 10.01 4.98
C ASP A 140 -15.13 8.80 4.69
N MET A 141 -14.57 8.67 3.48
CA MET A 141 -13.56 7.65 3.17
C MET A 141 -12.27 7.87 3.97
N GLU A 142 -11.78 9.11 4.05
CA GLU A 142 -10.59 9.47 4.84
C GLU A 142 -10.78 9.20 6.33
N LEU A 143 -11.97 9.48 6.85
CA LEU A 143 -12.36 9.23 8.25
C LEU A 143 -12.71 7.77 8.55
N GLU A 144 -12.57 6.86 7.57
CA GLU A 144 -12.95 5.45 7.66
C GLU A 144 -14.45 5.21 7.98
N LEU A 145 -15.30 6.22 7.73
CA LEU A 145 -16.76 6.16 7.85
C LEU A 145 -17.37 5.53 6.58
N PHE A 146 -16.98 4.29 6.30
CA PHE A 146 -17.25 3.65 5.02
C PHE A 146 -18.74 3.49 4.70
N ASN A 147 -19.62 3.30 5.69
CA ASN A 147 -21.06 3.14 5.42
C ASN A 147 -21.70 4.47 4.98
N GLU A 148 -21.28 5.56 5.60
CA GLU A 148 -21.69 6.93 5.29
C GLU A 148 -21.17 7.33 3.91
N ALA A 149 -19.89 7.08 3.63
CA ALA A 149 -19.28 7.30 2.32
C ALA A 149 -20.06 6.57 1.21
N ILE A 150 -20.34 5.27 1.39
CA ILE A 150 -21.12 4.47 0.43
C ILE A 150 -22.52 5.09 0.24
N SER A 151 -23.17 5.53 1.31
CA SER A 151 -24.50 6.15 1.23
C SER A 151 -24.48 7.44 0.41
N TYR A 152 -23.42 8.25 0.50
CA TYR A 152 -23.27 9.46 -0.31
C TYR A 152 -22.92 9.13 -1.77
N TYR A 153 -21.91 8.29 -2.03
CA TYR A 153 -21.56 7.89 -3.40
C TYR A 153 -22.73 7.25 -4.15
N ALA A 154 -23.56 6.44 -3.47
CA ALA A 154 -24.69 5.76 -4.09
C ALA A 154 -25.81 6.73 -4.54
N GLN A 155 -25.81 7.97 -4.07
CA GLN A 155 -26.75 9.01 -4.50
C GLN A 155 -26.28 9.75 -5.77
N LEU A 156 -25.02 9.56 -6.17
CA LEU A 156 -24.39 10.28 -7.28
C LEU A 156 -24.49 9.50 -8.59
N ASP A 157 -24.62 10.22 -9.70
CA ASP A 157 -24.40 9.64 -11.02
C ASP A 157 -22.89 9.49 -11.27
N ASN A 158 -22.43 8.25 -11.46
CA ASN A 158 -21.01 7.97 -11.66
C ASN A 158 -20.42 8.69 -12.88
N ARG A 159 -21.17 8.85 -13.97
CA ARG A 159 -20.62 9.48 -15.19
C ARG A 159 -20.47 10.98 -15.00
N GLU A 160 -21.47 11.61 -14.41
CA GLU A 160 -21.41 13.03 -14.08
C GLU A 160 -20.22 13.35 -13.16
N ILE A 161 -20.06 12.59 -12.06
CA ILE A 161 -18.94 12.80 -11.16
C ILE A 161 -17.61 12.50 -11.82
N TYR A 162 -17.52 11.41 -12.59
CA TYR A 162 -16.27 11.08 -13.29
C TYR A 162 -15.87 12.16 -14.31
N GLU A 163 -16.82 12.74 -15.05
CA GLU A 163 -16.54 13.85 -15.97
C GLU A 163 -16.06 15.12 -15.23
N LEU A 164 -16.53 15.34 -14.00
CA LEU A 164 -16.15 16.50 -13.17
C LEU A 164 -14.81 16.31 -12.45
N THR A 165 -14.53 15.11 -11.94
CA THR A 165 -13.44 14.88 -10.96
C THR A 165 -12.40 13.86 -11.44
N GLY A 166 -12.71 13.05 -12.45
CA GLY A 166 -11.92 11.89 -12.85
C GLY A 166 -12.00 10.71 -11.88
N VAL A 167 -12.86 10.77 -10.85
CA VAL A 167 -12.98 9.73 -9.82
C VAL A 167 -14.23 8.89 -10.07
N SER A 168 -14.08 7.57 -10.10
CA SER A 168 -15.22 6.65 -10.21
C SER A 168 -15.88 6.43 -8.85
N THR A 169 -17.18 6.73 -8.75
CA THR A 169 -17.94 6.42 -7.54
C THR A 169 -18.10 4.91 -7.34
N TYR A 170 -18.14 4.12 -8.41
CA TYR A 170 -18.13 2.65 -8.31
C TYR A 170 -16.83 2.12 -7.72
N GLN A 171 -15.67 2.65 -8.13
CA GLN A 171 -14.38 2.29 -7.54
C GLN A 171 -14.39 2.60 -6.03
N ARG A 172 -14.77 3.83 -5.66
CA ARG A 172 -14.82 4.26 -4.25
C ARG A 172 -15.75 3.39 -3.40
N ILE A 173 -16.94 3.06 -3.91
CA ILE A 173 -17.87 2.14 -3.22
C ILE A 173 -17.26 0.74 -3.09
N GLY A 174 -16.58 0.25 -4.14
CA GLY A 174 -15.89 -1.04 -4.12
C GLY A 174 -14.83 -1.12 -3.02
N ILE A 175 -13.95 -0.11 -2.96
CA ILE A 175 -12.92 0.01 -1.92
C ILE A 175 -13.55 0.07 -0.53
N ALA A 176 -14.59 0.90 -0.34
CA ALA A 176 -15.29 1.00 0.95
C ALA A 176 -15.90 -0.34 1.40
N TYR A 177 -16.47 -1.12 0.48
CA TYR A 177 -16.96 -2.46 0.79
C TYR A 177 -15.84 -3.43 1.14
N ALA A 178 -14.68 -3.35 0.47
CA ALA A 178 -13.52 -4.17 0.79
C ALA A 178 -13.01 -3.87 2.21
N SER A 179 -12.89 -2.59 2.58
CA SER A 179 -12.53 -2.16 3.94
C SER A 179 -13.50 -2.64 5.02
N LEU A 180 -14.78 -2.82 4.67
CA LEU A 180 -15.81 -3.39 5.54
C LEU A 180 -15.81 -4.94 5.57
N GLY A 181 -14.89 -5.60 4.84
CA GLY A 181 -14.84 -7.06 4.68
C GLY A 181 -16.00 -7.65 3.86
N LYS A 182 -16.74 -6.82 3.12
CA LYS A 182 -17.87 -7.21 2.26
C LYS A 182 -17.36 -7.49 0.84
N PHE A 183 -16.50 -8.49 0.72
CA PHE A 183 -15.71 -8.74 -0.49
C PHE A 183 -16.54 -9.02 -1.74
N GLU A 184 -17.67 -9.72 -1.65
CA GLU A 184 -18.50 -10.01 -2.82
C GLU A 184 -19.10 -8.73 -3.42
N ALA A 185 -19.56 -7.80 -2.56
CA ALA A 185 -20.07 -6.51 -3.01
C ALA A 185 -18.95 -5.63 -3.57
N ALA A 186 -17.78 -5.65 -2.92
CA ALA A 186 -16.60 -4.94 -3.41
C ALA A 186 -16.23 -5.36 -4.83
N ILE A 187 -16.14 -6.67 -5.09
CA ILE A 187 -15.85 -7.23 -6.41
C ILE A 187 -16.89 -6.75 -7.45
N GLU A 188 -18.18 -6.82 -7.16
CA GLU A 188 -19.23 -6.38 -8.11
C GLU A 188 -19.06 -4.90 -8.50
N PHE A 189 -18.77 -4.03 -7.54
CA PHE A 189 -18.57 -2.60 -7.79
C PHE A 189 -17.26 -2.31 -8.52
N LEU A 190 -16.17 -2.99 -8.17
CA LEU A 190 -14.88 -2.85 -8.85
C LEU A 190 -14.92 -3.39 -10.29
N GLU A 191 -15.57 -4.54 -10.55
CA GLU A 191 -15.78 -5.06 -11.90
C GLU A 191 -16.54 -4.04 -12.77
N LYS A 192 -17.57 -3.41 -12.21
CA LYS A 192 -18.34 -2.37 -12.89
C LYS A 192 -17.52 -1.10 -13.14
N ALA A 193 -16.66 -0.72 -12.20
CA ALA A 193 -15.76 0.41 -12.38
C ALA A 193 -14.82 0.16 -13.57
N VAL A 194 -14.15 -0.99 -13.60
CA VAL A 194 -13.24 -1.40 -14.68
C VAL A 194 -13.95 -1.54 -16.04
N GLU A 195 -15.20 -2.03 -16.07
CA GLU A 195 -15.99 -2.15 -17.31
C GLU A 195 -16.27 -0.78 -17.94
N LEU A 196 -16.51 0.24 -17.10
CA LEU A 196 -16.87 1.58 -17.57
C LEU A 196 -15.64 2.42 -17.88
N GLU A 197 -14.68 2.45 -16.97
CA GLU A 197 -13.46 3.25 -17.07
C GLU A 197 -12.28 2.41 -16.62
N TYR A 198 -11.32 2.22 -17.51
CA TYR A 198 -10.11 1.48 -17.18
C TYR A 198 -9.18 2.35 -16.33
N ASP A 199 -8.82 1.85 -15.15
CA ASP A 199 -7.85 2.44 -14.24
C ASP A 199 -6.93 1.33 -13.69
N ASP A 200 -5.61 1.53 -13.78
CA ASP A 200 -4.63 0.51 -13.43
C ASP A 200 -4.74 0.08 -11.96
N GLN A 201 -4.92 1.06 -11.06
CA GLN A 201 -5.04 0.82 -9.62
C GLN A 201 -6.30 0.00 -9.31
N THR A 202 -7.44 0.37 -9.89
CA THR A 202 -8.71 -0.38 -9.74
C THR A 202 -8.58 -1.82 -10.22
N VAL A 203 -7.91 -2.05 -11.36
CA VAL A 203 -7.71 -3.40 -11.90
C VAL A 203 -6.81 -4.23 -11.00
N PHE A 204 -5.74 -3.63 -10.46
CA PHE A 204 -4.87 -4.29 -9.48
C PHE A 204 -5.64 -4.67 -8.20
N GLU A 205 -6.40 -3.73 -7.63
CA GLU A 205 -7.23 -3.96 -6.43
C GLU A 205 -8.25 -5.07 -6.63
N LEU A 206 -8.95 -5.07 -7.77
CA LEU A 206 -9.89 -6.12 -8.14
C LEU A 206 -9.19 -7.48 -8.27
N ALA A 207 -8.05 -7.54 -8.94
CA ALA A 207 -7.29 -8.78 -9.13
C ALA A 207 -6.77 -9.34 -7.79
N ALA A 208 -6.23 -8.49 -6.93
CA ALA A 208 -5.77 -8.86 -5.59
C ALA A 208 -6.93 -9.39 -4.73
N LEU A 209 -8.08 -8.72 -4.77
CA LEU A 209 -9.25 -9.15 -4.00
C LEU A 209 -9.81 -10.49 -4.50
N LEU A 210 -9.82 -10.71 -5.82
CA LEU A 210 -10.18 -12.00 -6.41
C LEU A 210 -9.20 -13.11 -6.00
N PHE A 211 -7.91 -12.80 -5.91
CA PHE A 211 -6.89 -13.73 -5.43
C PHE A 211 -7.11 -14.13 -3.98
N GLU A 212 -7.36 -13.18 -3.07
CA GLU A 212 -7.67 -13.45 -1.66
C GLU A 212 -8.94 -14.30 -1.48
N ARG A 213 -9.85 -14.23 -2.45
CA ARG A 213 -11.08 -15.03 -2.50
C ARG A 213 -10.93 -16.39 -3.18
N GLU A 214 -9.69 -16.78 -3.49
CA GLU A 214 -9.34 -18.01 -4.19
C GLU A 214 -9.95 -18.12 -5.60
N GLU A 215 -10.42 -17.02 -6.18
CA GLU A 215 -10.92 -16.93 -7.55
C GLU A 215 -9.77 -16.73 -8.55
N TYR A 216 -8.74 -17.57 -8.43
CA TYR A 216 -7.44 -17.44 -9.12
C TYR A 216 -7.55 -17.26 -10.64
N GLN A 217 -8.50 -17.95 -11.27
CA GLN A 217 -8.71 -17.82 -12.73
C GLN A 217 -9.12 -16.42 -13.16
N LYS A 218 -9.99 -15.75 -12.39
CA LYS A 218 -10.42 -14.38 -12.67
C LYS A 218 -9.34 -13.38 -12.26
N ALA A 219 -8.70 -13.60 -11.11
CA ALA A 219 -7.56 -12.79 -10.69
C ALA A 219 -6.48 -12.75 -11.79
N ASN A 220 -6.11 -13.91 -12.32
CA ASN A 220 -5.15 -14.04 -13.42
C ASN A 220 -5.60 -13.38 -14.73
N LEU A 221 -6.91 -13.23 -14.97
CA LEU A 221 -7.43 -12.48 -16.12
C LEU A 221 -7.16 -10.98 -15.96
N TYR A 222 -7.49 -10.41 -14.79
CA TYR A 222 -7.30 -8.99 -14.52
C TYR A 222 -5.82 -8.61 -14.35
N PHE A 223 -5.02 -9.45 -13.68
CA PHE A 223 -3.56 -9.25 -13.66
C PHE A 223 -2.95 -9.28 -15.06
N LYS A 224 -3.41 -10.19 -15.93
CA LYS A 224 -2.96 -10.23 -17.33
C LYS A 224 -3.39 -8.99 -18.11
N GLN A 225 -4.59 -8.48 -17.86
CA GLN A 225 -5.07 -7.24 -18.45
C GLN A 225 -4.16 -6.07 -18.05
N LEU A 226 -3.86 -5.94 -16.75
CA LEU A 226 -2.93 -4.94 -16.22
C LEU A 226 -1.54 -5.08 -16.85
N ASP A 227 -0.96 -6.29 -16.85
CA ASP A 227 0.33 -6.60 -17.48
C ASP A 227 0.40 -6.21 -18.97
N THR A 228 -0.72 -6.37 -19.69
CA THR A 228 -0.79 -6.06 -21.12
C THR A 228 -0.88 -4.55 -21.39
N ILE A 229 -1.58 -3.81 -20.52
CA ILE A 229 -1.86 -2.38 -20.73
C ILE A 229 -0.76 -1.52 -20.09
N ASN A 230 -0.40 -1.82 -18.85
CA ASN A 230 0.64 -1.15 -18.10
C ASN A 230 1.61 -2.17 -17.46
N PRO A 231 2.56 -2.71 -18.24
CA PRO A 231 3.58 -3.62 -17.72
C PRO A 231 4.54 -2.96 -16.72
N ASP A 232 4.51 -1.64 -16.56
CA ASP A 232 5.37 -0.87 -15.66
C ASP A 232 4.67 -0.51 -14.34
N PHE A 233 3.40 -0.90 -14.14
CA PHE A 233 2.71 -0.77 -12.85
C PHE A 233 3.57 -1.40 -11.74
N GLU A 234 3.66 -0.73 -10.60
CA GLU A 234 4.60 -1.11 -9.56
C GLU A 234 4.04 -2.26 -8.70
N GLY A 235 4.84 -3.30 -8.48
CA GLY A 235 4.57 -4.35 -7.50
C GLY A 235 3.53 -5.42 -7.89
N TYR A 236 2.85 -5.33 -9.04
CA TYR A 236 1.84 -6.33 -9.40
C TYR A 236 2.41 -7.72 -9.70
N GLU A 237 3.68 -7.82 -10.10
CA GLU A 237 4.31 -9.11 -10.44
C GLU A 237 4.28 -10.08 -9.26
N TYR A 238 4.44 -9.55 -8.04
CA TYR A 238 4.43 -10.36 -6.81
C TYR A 238 3.07 -11.06 -6.64
N ALA A 239 1.98 -10.28 -6.65
CA ALA A 239 0.62 -10.82 -6.48
C ALA A 239 0.20 -11.68 -7.68
N TYR A 240 0.59 -11.29 -8.90
CA TYR A 240 0.27 -12.08 -10.08
C TYR A 240 0.98 -13.43 -10.07
N ALA A 241 2.26 -13.48 -9.70
CA ALA A 241 2.99 -14.74 -9.58
C ALA A 241 2.36 -15.68 -8.54
N GLN A 242 1.92 -15.15 -7.39
CA GLN A 242 1.20 -15.94 -6.38
C GLN A 242 -0.11 -16.51 -6.92
N SER A 243 -0.89 -15.70 -7.65
CA SER A 243 -2.14 -16.14 -8.25
C SER A 243 -1.93 -17.18 -9.36
N LEU A 244 -0.84 -17.09 -10.12
CA LEU A 244 -0.44 -18.13 -11.10
C LEU A 244 -0.03 -19.43 -10.41
N HIS A 245 0.76 -19.33 -9.33
CA HIS A 245 1.19 -20.48 -8.54
C HIS A 245 0.00 -21.22 -7.89
N ALA A 246 -0.94 -20.48 -7.32
CA ALA A 246 -2.17 -21.03 -6.74
C ALA A 246 -3.07 -21.72 -7.80
N GLU A 247 -2.98 -21.31 -9.07
CA GLU A 247 -3.62 -22.00 -10.20
C GLU A 247 -2.76 -23.14 -10.79
N HIS A 248 -1.69 -23.56 -10.09
CA HIS A 248 -0.72 -24.58 -10.50
C HIS A 248 0.04 -24.29 -11.80
N LYS A 249 0.21 -23.01 -12.15
CA LYS A 249 1.01 -22.56 -13.31
C LYS A 249 2.39 -22.11 -12.87
N ILE A 250 3.18 -23.04 -12.32
CA ILE A 250 4.44 -22.73 -11.64
C ILE A 250 5.48 -22.13 -12.61
N ASP A 251 5.55 -22.61 -13.87
CA ASP A 251 6.42 -22.02 -14.89
C ASP A 251 6.10 -20.53 -15.16
N ASP A 252 4.81 -20.21 -15.31
CA ASP A 252 4.35 -18.83 -15.53
C ASP A 252 4.58 -17.96 -14.29
N ALA A 253 4.37 -18.54 -13.09
CA ALA A 253 4.63 -17.86 -11.83
C ALA A 253 6.11 -17.47 -11.70
N LEU A 254 7.04 -18.40 -11.95
CA LEU A 254 8.48 -18.12 -11.92
C LEU A 254 8.85 -17.06 -12.96
N ALA A 255 8.31 -17.13 -14.18
CA ALA A 255 8.56 -16.12 -15.22
C ALA A 255 8.06 -14.72 -14.80
N MET A 256 6.91 -14.65 -14.13
CA MET A 256 6.37 -13.38 -13.62
C MET A 256 7.21 -12.83 -12.46
N THR A 257 7.64 -13.67 -11.52
CA THR A 257 8.56 -13.26 -10.46
C THR A 257 9.89 -12.75 -11.03
N GLN A 258 10.45 -13.41 -12.05
CA GLN A 258 11.65 -12.97 -12.75
C GLN A 258 11.46 -11.61 -13.45
N LYS A 259 10.26 -11.35 -13.99
CA LYS A 259 9.91 -10.03 -14.54
C LYS A 259 9.97 -8.94 -13.47
N GLY A 260 9.41 -9.21 -12.28
CA GLY A 260 9.49 -8.30 -11.14
C GLY A 260 10.94 -8.05 -10.70
N LEU A 261 11.75 -9.11 -10.61
CA LEU A 261 13.18 -9.00 -10.29
C LEU A 261 13.94 -8.16 -11.32
N ALA A 262 13.61 -8.24 -12.60
CA ALA A 262 14.23 -7.39 -13.62
C ALA A 262 13.96 -5.88 -13.42
N LYS A 263 12.89 -5.51 -12.69
CA LYS A 263 12.63 -4.14 -12.26
C LYS A 263 13.36 -3.79 -10.96
N ASN A 264 13.38 -4.72 -10.00
CA ASN A 264 14.06 -4.58 -8.72
C ASN A 264 14.79 -5.88 -8.35
N ASP A 265 16.09 -5.95 -8.69
CA ASP A 265 16.91 -7.15 -8.50
C ASP A 265 17.16 -7.53 -7.03
N PHE A 266 16.83 -6.62 -6.10
CA PHE A 266 17.10 -6.69 -4.66
C PHE A 266 15.83 -6.85 -3.83
N ASP A 267 14.67 -7.10 -4.46
CA ASP A 267 13.44 -7.36 -3.72
C ASP A 267 13.50 -8.74 -3.04
N ALA A 268 13.66 -8.74 -1.71
CA ALA A 268 13.79 -9.96 -0.91
C ALA A 268 12.58 -10.90 -1.06
N ASN A 269 11.37 -10.35 -1.15
CA ASN A 269 10.15 -11.13 -1.26
C ASN A 269 10.04 -11.83 -2.62
N LEU A 270 10.39 -11.13 -3.70
CA LEU A 270 10.45 -11.73 -5.04
C LEU A 270 11.57 -12.77 -5.14
N LEU A 271 12.73 -12.56 -4.51
CA LEU A 271 13.81 -13.55 -4.49
C LEU A 271 13.38 -14.84 -3.76
N LEU A 272 12.71 -14.72 -2.62
CA LEU A 272 12.18 -15.86 -1.88
C LEU A 272 11.12 -16.63 -2.67
N GLN A 273 10.22 -15.93 -3.37
CA GLN A 273 9.24 -16.54 -4.28
C GLN A 273 9.91 -17.26 -5.45
N ALA A 274 10.89 -16.61 -6.10
CA ALA A 274 11.61 -17.20 -7.22
C ALA A 274 12.34 -18.47 -6.80
N SER A 275 12.96 -18.46 -5.61
CA SER A 275 13.58 -19.65 -5.02
C SER A 275 12.57 -20.77 -4.83
N GLN A 276 11.42 -20.47 -4.23
CA GLN A 276 10.38 -21.47 -4.00
C GLN A 276 9.88 -22.08 -5.30
N TYR A 277 9.56 -21.26 -6.29
CA TYR A 277 9.04 -21.74 -7.57
C TYR A 277 10.09 -22.51 -8.37
N ALA A 278 11.36 -22.08 -8.33
CA ALA A 278 12.46 -22.84 -8.93
C ALA A 278 12.62 -24.22 -8.26
N TYR A 279 12.54 -24.28 -6.92
CA TYR A 279 12.62 -25.54 -6.17
C TYR A 279 11.46 -26.49 -6.53
N GLU A 280 10.22 -25.99 -6.60
CA GLU A 280 9.06 -26.79 -7.01
C GLU A 280 9.16 -27.31 -8.46
N LEU A 281 9.89 -26.60 -9.33
CA LEU A 281 10.22 -27.03 -10.70
C LEU A 281 11.44 -27.96 -10.78
N HIS A 282 12.01 -28.34 -9.64
CA HIS A 282 13.24 -29.13 -9.53
C HIS A 282 14.48 -28.44 -10.14
N ASP A 283 14.47 -27.11 -10.24
CA ASP A 283 15.65 -26.29 -10.52
C ASP A 283 16.34 -25.89 -9.22
N GLU A 284 16.98 -26.86 -8.59
CA GLU A 284 17.68 -26.67 -7.30
C GLU A 284 18.80 -25.62 -7.39
N ALA A 285 19.50 -25.55 -8.52
CA ALA A 285 20.57 -24.58 -8.73
C ALA A 285 20.03 -23.15 -8.82
N GLY A 286 18.92 -22.96 -9.54
CA GLY A 286 18.21 -21.67 -9.55
C GLY A 286 17.66 -21.31 -8.17
N ALA A 287 17.09 -22.28 -7.46
CA ALA A 287 16.58 -22.07 -6.11
C ALA A 287 17.66 -21.58 -5.13
N GLU A 288 18.86 -22.17 -5.18
CA GLU A 288 20.04 -21.76 -4.41
C GLU A 288 20.48 -20.33 -4.78
N ASP A 289 20.60 -20.03 -6.07
CA ASP A 289 21.01 -18.70 -6.55
C ASP A 289 20.12 -17.58 -5.99
N TYR A 290 18.80 -17.77 -6.06
CA TYR A 290 17.85 -16.81 -5.50
C TYR A 290 17.96 -16.67 -3.98
N LEU A 291 18.17 -17.75 -3.22
CA LEU A 291 18.35 -17.68 -1.76
C LEU A 291 19.63 -16.97 -1.36
N LEU A 292 20.72 -17.22 -2.09
CA LEU A 292 22.00 -16.54 -1.83
C LEU A 292 21.90 -15.04 -2.12
N ARG A 293 21.21 -14.65 -3.20
CA ARG A 293 20.89 -13.24 -3.47
C ARG A 293 19.99 -12.65 -2.38
N ALA A 294 18.96 -13.38 -1.93
CA ALA A 294 18.08 -12.92 -0.87
C ALA A 294 18.84 -12.70 0.45
N LYS A 295 19.83 -13.54 0.75
CA LYS A 295 20.71 -13.40 1.92
C LYS A 295 21.52 -12.11 1.94
N GLU A 296 21.78 -11.49 0.78
CA GLU A 296 22.50 -10.21 0.72
C GLU A 296 21.61 -9.00 1.08
N VAL A 297 20.29 -9.15 1.06
CA VAL A 297 19.32 -8.05 1.16
C VAL A 297 18.28 -8.19 2.27
N ALA A 298 18.02 -9.40 2.75
CA ALA A 298 16.98 -9.66 3.72
C ALA A 298 17.42 -9.28 5.15
N ASP A 299 16.52 -8.64 5.89
CA ASP A 299 16.71 -8.35 7.31
C ASP A 299 16.47 -9.60 8.19
N ASP A 300 15.69 -10.58 7.70
CA ASP A 300 15.40 -11.83 8.42
C ASP A 300 16.29 -12.98 7.92
N SER A 301 17.31 -13.32 8.71
CA SER A 301 18.24 -14.42 8.44
C SER A 301 17.65 -15.81 8.72
N ASN A 302 16.55 -15.90 9.48
CA ASN A 302 16.03 -17.17 10.00
C ASN A 302 15.29 -17.99 8.94
N GLU A 303 14.43 -17.34 8.15
CA GLU A 303 13.72 -18.03 7.05
C GLU A 303 14.72 -18.52 5.99
N LEU A 304 15.71 -17.69 5.65
CA LEU A 304 16.76 -18.03 4.69
C LEU A 304 17.61 -19.21 5.16
N ALA A 305 18.02 -19.21 6.43
CA ALA A 305 18.79 -20.31 7.01
C ALA A 305 18.01 -21.63 6.95
N LEU A 306 16.70 -21.62 7.23
CA LEU A 306 15.86 -22.82 7.11
C LEU A 306 15.79 -23.32 5.66
N ARG A 307 15.49 -22.44 4.69
CA ARG A 307 15.36 -22.81 3.27
C ARG A 307 16.69 -23.32 2.69
N LEU A 308 17.81 -22.62 2.93
CA LEU A 308 19.13 -23.04 2.48
C LEU A 308 19.59 -24.35 3.15
N SER A 309 19.37 -24.50 4.47
CA SER A 309 19.77 -25.73 5.17
C SER A 309 18.98 -26.95 4.70
N ASN A 310 17.68 -26.80 4.42
CA ASN A 310 16.88 -27.87 3.79
C ASN A 310 17.46 -28.27 2.43
N LEU A 311 17.70 -27.28 1.55
CA LEU A 311 18.23 -27.53 0.21
C LEU A 311 19.59 -28.25 0.25
N TYR A 312 20.50 -27.80 1.11
CA TYR A 312 21.81 -28.44 1.25
C TYR A 312 21.74 -29.82 1.91
N LEU A 313 20.84 -30.05 2.86
CA LEU A 313 20.63 -31.39 3.43
C LEU A 313 20.16 -32.38 2.37
N GLU A 314 19.20 -31.99 1.52
CA GLU A 314 18.71 -32.84 0.43
C GLU A 314 19.80 -33.19 -0.59
N GLN A 315 20.75 -32.28 -0.79
CA GLN A 315 21.91 -32.46 -1.66
C GLN A 315 23.11 -33.15 -0.97
N GLU A 316 22.97 -33.55 0.30
CA GLU A 316 24.04 -34.13 1.13
C GLU A 316 25.26 -33.18 1.30
N ARG A 317 25.06 -31.87 1.18
CA ARG A 317 26.07 -30.80 1.31
C ARG A 317 26.18 -30.35 2.78
N PHE A 318 26.60 -31.29 3.62
CA PHE A 318 26.54 -31.12 5.08
C PHE A 318 27.50 -30.04 5.60
N GLU A 319 28.67 -29.87 4.99
CA GLU A 319 29.59 -28.79 5.38
C GLU A 319 28.98 -27.41 5.12
N GLU A 320 28.26 -27.23 4.01
CA GLU A 320 27.55 -25.97 3.72
C GLU A 320 26.41 -25.73 4.70
N VAL A 321 25.66 -26.77 5.11
CA VAL A 321 24.66 -26.63 6.18
C VAL A 321 25.31 -26.07 7.43
N VAL A 322 26.41 -26.66 7.91
CA VAL A 322 27.11 -26.19 9.11
C VAL A 322 27.63 -24.75 8.94
N ALA A 323 28.07 -24.38 7.73
CA ALA A 323 28.58 -23.04 7.44
C ALA A 323 27.49 -21.95 7.39
N LEU A 324 26.20 -22.30 7.31
CA LEU A 324 25.09 -21.35 7.32
C LEU A 324 24.89 -20.69 8.70
N PHE A 325 25.27 -21.37 9.78
CA PHE A 325 24.97 -20.98 11.14
C PHE A 325 26.18 -20.29 11.78
N ASP A 326 26.17 -18.96 11.80
CA ASP A 326 26.97 -18.14 12.71
C ASP A 326 26.18 -17.80 13.99
N GLU A 327 26.68 -16.90 14.85
CA GLU A 327 26.03 -16.55 16.13
C GLU A 327 24.65 -15.88 15.98
N GLU A 328 24.21 -15.51 14.77
CA GLU A 328 23.00 -14.69 14.56
C GLU A 328 21.75 -15.48 14.10
N VAL A 329 21.85 -16.79 13.83
CA VAL A 329 20.71 -17.62 13.38
C VAL A 329 20.01 -18.30 14.57
N ASP A 330 18.76 -17.93 14.82
CA ASP A 330 17.92 -18.43 15.94
C ASP A 330 16.66 -19.15 15.44
N ASN A 331 16.76 -19.87 14.31
CA ASN A 331 15.67 -20.70 13.82
C ASN A 331 15.81 -22.15 14.30
N VAL A 332 14.92 -22.59 15.17
CA VAL A 332 14.92 -23.93 15.80
C VAL A 332 15.00 -25.07 14.77
N LEU A 333 14.24 -24.98 13.67
CA LEU A 333 14.23 -26.03 12.64
C LEU A 333 15.53 -26.02 11.82
N ALA A 334 16.05 -24.84 11.51
CA ALA A 334 17.33 -24.72 10.82
C ALA A 334 18.48 -25.26 11.71
N ARG A 335 18.45 -24.99 13.03
CA ARG A 335 19.41 -25.55 14.00
C ARG A 335 19.28 -27.06 14.14
N TRP A 336 18.07 -27.63 14.00
CA TRP A 336 17.90 -29.08 13.90
C TRP A 336 18.53 -29.62 12.60
N ASN A 337 18.37 -28.94 11.47
CA ASN A 337 19.06 -29.31 10.23
C ASN A 337 20.59 -29.31 10.39
N MET A 338 21.14 -28.36 11.14
CA MET A 338 22.56 -28.34 11.52
C MET A 338 22.96 -29.55 12.37
N ALA A 339 22.12 -29.98 13.33
CA ALA A 339 22.37 -31.18 14.12
C ALA A 339 22.40 -32.44 13.24
N LYS A 340 21.49 -32.55 12.28
CA LYS A 340 21.48 -33.64 11.28
C LYS A 340 22.73 -33.62 10.40
N ALA A 341 23.17 -32.44 9.97
CA ALA A 341 24.42 -32.31 9.21
C ALA A 341 25.65 -32.72 10.03
N TYR A 342 25.74 -32.35 11.32
CA TYR A 342 26.82 -32.83 12.18
C TYR A 342 26.81 -34.34 12.36
N GLN A 343 25.63 -34.94 12.53
CA GLN A 343 25.52 -36.39 12.61
C GLN A 343 26.01 -37.07 11.32
N ALA A 344 25.62 -36.54 10.15
CA ALA A 344 26.08 -37.06 8.86
C ALA A 344 27.60 -36.90 8.63
N LEU A 345 28.20 -35.86 9.22
CA LEU A 345 29.65 -35.62 9.21
C LEU A 345 30.42 -36.39 10.31
N GLU A 346 29.75 -37.27 11.06
CA GLU A 346 30.31 -38.01 12.21
C GLU A 346 30.88 -37.08 13.31
N ARG A 347 30.33 -35.87 13.43
CA ARG A 347 30.64 -34.87 14.47
C ARG A 347 29.67 -35.04 15.65
N ASP A 348 29.78 -36.21 16.27
CA ASP A 348 28.84 -36.72 17.26
C ASP A 348 28.66 -35.80 18.48
N ASP A 349 29.75 -35.20 18.99
CA ASP A 349 29.73 -34.31 20.16
C ASP A 349 28.94 -33.02 19.87
N GLU A 350 29.11 -32.44 18.69
CA GLU A 350 28.36 -31.24 18.28
C GLU A 350 26.90 -31.57 17.94
N ALA A 351 26.65 -32.71 17.28
CA ALA A 351 25.30 -33.15 16.96
C ALA A 351 24.48 -33.32 18.24
N ILE A 352 24.97 -34.09 19.21
CA ILE A 352 24.24 -34.38 20.44
C ILE A 352 24.03 -33.14 21.31
N ALA A 353 24.98 -32.21 21.32
CA ALA A 353 24.82 -30.94 22.04
C ALA A 353 23.62 -30.14 21.50
N LEU A 354 23.48 -30.05 20.17
CA LEU A 354 22.33 -29.38 19.56
C LEU A 354 21.01 -30.12 19.81
N TYR A 355 21.00 -31.46 19.71
CA TYR A 355 19.79 -32.22 20.05
C TYR A 355 19.37 -32.03 21.50
N ASP A 356 20.31 -32.07 22.45
CA ASP A 356 20.04 -31.85 23.88
C ASP A 356 19.50 -30.44 24.13
N GLU A 357 20.00 -29.42 23.42
CA GLU A 357 19.52 -28.04 23.51
C GLU A 357 18.09 -27.88 22.95
N LEU A 358 17.83 -28.43 21.76
CA LEU A 358 16.56 -28.28 21.06
C LEU A 358 15.43 -29.14 21.64
N ALA A 359 15.76 -30.13 22.49
CA ALA A 359 14.82 -31.08 23.06
C ALA A 359 13.68 -30.45 23.86
N GLY A 360 13.88 -29.26 24.43
CA GLY A 360 12.83 -28.51 25.12
C GLY A 360 11.81 -27.91 24.17
N GLU A 361 12.27 -27.28 23.08
CA GLU A 361 11.45 -26.55 22.11
C GLU A 361 10.76 -27.48 21.11
N LEU A 362 11.43 -28.58 20.74
CA LEU A 362 10.91 -29.58 19.81
C LEU A 362 10.34 -30.82 20.52
N ALA A 363 9.98 -30.71 21.80
CA ALA A 363 9.46 -31.82 22.61
C ALA A 363 8.16 -32.46 22.07
N GLU A 364 7.39 -31.74 21.27
CA GLU A 364 6.15 -32.21 20.65
C GLU A 364 6.30 -32.50 19.13
N ASN A 365 7.51 -32.42 18.59
CA ASN A 365 7.79 -32.76 17.20
C ASN A 365 8.21 -34.24 17.09
N PRO A 366 7.38 -35.12 16.51
CA PRO A 366 7.68 -36.56 16.45
C PRO A 366 8.89 -36.87 15.57
N GLU A 367 9.11 -36.14 14.47
CA GLU A 367 10.26 -36.38 13.57
C GLU A 367 11.58 -36.04 14.29
N PHE A 368 11.61 -34.90 14.99
CA PHE A 368 12.76 -34.53 15.83
C PHE A 368 13.05 -35.58 16.91
N LEU A 369 12.01 -36.03 17.63
CA LEU A 369 12.18 -37.04 18.68
C LEU A 369 12.72 -38.36 18.11
N ALA A 370 12.29 -38.77 16.91
CA ALA A 370 12.79 -39.97 16.26
C ALA A 370 14.28 -39.86 15.93
N ASP A 371 14.69 -38.73 15.34
CA ASP A 371 16.09 -38.41 15.03
C ASP A 371 16.95 -38.37 16.31
N TYR A 372 16.44 -37.72 17.36
CA TYR A 372 17.14 -37.60 18.65
C TYR A 372 17.33 -38.97 19.32
N VAL A 373 16.30 -39.82 19.32
CA VAL A 373 16.40 -41.20 19.81
C VAL A 373 17.46 -41.97 19.02
N ALA A 374 17.50 -41.83 17.70
CA ALA A 374 18.50 -42.50 16.87
C ALA A 374 19.93 -42.08 17.25
N VAL A 375 20.17 -40.78 17.46
CA VAL A 375 21.47 -40.24 17.88
C VAL A 375 21.85 -40.76 19.27
N LEU A 376 20.94 -40.71 20.24
CA LEU A 376 21.20 -41.21 21.60
C LEU A 376 21.53 -42.70 21.60
N ARG A 377 20.87 -43.51 20.76
CA ARG A 377 21.17 -44.93 20.58
C ARG A 377 22.54 -45.15 19.97
N GLN A 378 22.91 -44.39 18.93
CA GLN A 378 24.22 -44.46 18.29
C GLN A 378 25.35 -44.18 19.29
N LEU A 379 25.14 -43.23 20.22
CA LEU A 379 26.10 -42.87 21.26
C LEU A 379 26.06 -43.76 22.51
N GLY A 380 25.13 -44.72 22.56
CA GLY A 380 24.95 -45.61 23.72
C GLY A 380 24.30 -44.96 24.95
N ARG A 381 23.71 -43.77 24.81
CA ARG A 381 22.91 -43.08 25.86
C ARG A 381 21.51 -43.69 25.95
N LEU A 382 21.43 -45.00 26.22
CA LEU A 382 20.20 -45.80 26.10
C LEU A 382 19.08 -45.37 27.06
N ASP A 383 19.41 -44.97 28.29
CA ASP A 383 18.40 -44.52 29.26
C ASP A 383 17.67 -43.25 28.77
N GLU A 384 18.43 -42.30 28.25
CA GLU A 384 17.91 -41.05 27.68
C GLU A 384 17.16 -41.33 26.37
N ALA A 385 17.66 -42.24 25.53
CA ALA A 385 16.97 -42.69 24.33
C ALA A 385 15.59 -43.28 24.66
N LYS A 386 15.47 -44.09 25.72
CA LYS A 386 14.17 -44.64 26.17
C LYS A 386 13.24 -43.55 26.73
N GLU A 387 13.78 -42.52 27.37
CA GLU A 387 12.98 -41.36 27.82
C GLU A 387 12.35 -40.64 26.61
N GLN A 388 13.14 -40.28 25.60
CA GLN A 388 12.64 -39.58 24.42
C GLN A 388 11.73 -40.47 23.57
N ALA A 389 12.05 -41.75 23.42
CA ALA A 389 11.18 -42.72 22.74
C ALA A 389 9.82 -42.87 23.43
N SER A 390 9.76 -42.75 24.76
CA SER A 390 8.51 -42.77 25.52
C SER A 390 7.65 -41.54 25.25
N ARG A 391 8.26 -40.38 24.97
CA ARG A 391 7.54 -39.17 24.53
C ARG A 391 7.06 -39.33 23.09
N TYR A 392 7.92 -39.81 22.19
CA TYR A 392 7.58 -40.06 20.79
C TYR A 392 6.37 -41.00 20.64
N ILE A 393 6.34 -42.13 21.35
CA ILE A 393 5.23 -43.10 21.27
C ILE A 393 3.88 -42.53 21.73
N GLN A 394 3.87 -41.47 22.56
CA GLN A 394 2.62 -40.79 22.90
C GLN A 394 2.03 -40.02 21.70
N LEU A 395 2.89 -39.56 20.79
CA LEU A 395 2.52 -38.84 19.57
C LEU A 395 2.27 -39.79 18.39
N VAL A 396 3.10 -40.83 18.27
CA VAL A 396 3.05 -41.83 17.20
C VAL A 396 2.91 -43.24 17.81
N PRO A 397 1.71 -43.60 18.32
CA PRO A 397 1.53 -44.83 19.08
C PRO A 397 1.65 -46.10 18.23
N ASP A 398 1.51 -46.02 16.91
CA ASP A 398 1.51 -47.18 16.01
C ASP A 398 2.92 -47.56 15.48
N ASP A 399 3.97 -46.86 15.89
CA ASP A 399 5.35 -47.19 15.51
C ASP A 399 5.86 -48.42 16.27
N LEU A 400 5.73 -49.58 15.64
CA LEU A 400 6.13 -50.86 16.21
C LEU A 400 7.63 -50.94 16.50
N ALA A 401 8.48 -50.32 15.69
CA ALA A 401 9.93 -50.38 15.88
C ALA A 401 10.34 -49.62 17.15
N MET A 402 9.71 -48.47 17.39
CA MET A 402 9.97 -47.69 18.61
C MET A 402 9.37 -48.36 19.86
N GLN A 403 8.21 -49.03 19.74
CA GLN A 403 7.66 -49.86 20.83
C GLN A 403 8.57 -51.02 21.20
N GLU A 404 9.12 -51.73 20.20
CA GLU A 404 10.08 -52.82 20.43
C GLU A 404 11.30 -52.30 21.18
N PHE A 405 11.90 -51.19 20.73
CA PHE A 405 13.04 -50.56 21.39
C PHE A 405 12.78 -50.21 22.86
N LEU A 406 11.59 -49.68 23.20
CA LEU A 406 11.23 -49.39 24.59
C LEU A 406 11.15 -50.64 25.49
N ASN A 407 10.86 -51.79 24.89
CA ASN A 407 10.70 -53.06 25.59
C ASN A 407 11.98 -53.92 25.62
N GLU A 408 13.05 -53.49 24.95
CA GLU A 408 14.37 -54.14 25.05
C GLU A 408 14.93 -53.96 26.47
N GLU A 409 15.47 -55.04 27.07
CA GLU A 409 16.03 -55.03 28.44
C GLU A 409 17.37 -54.30 28.53
#